data_AF-A0A3B0SCT9-F1
#
_entry.id   AF-A0A3B0SCT9-F1
#
_cell.length_a   1.000
_cell.length_b   1.000
_cell.length_c   1.000
_cell.angle_alpha   90.00
_cell.angle_beta   90.00
_cell.angle_gamma   90.00
#
_symmetry.space_group_name_H-M   'P 1'
#
loop_
_entity.id
_entity.type
_entity.pdbx_description
1 polymer ?
#
loop_
_entity_poly.entity_id
_entity_poly.type
_entity_poly.pdbx_seq_one_letter_code
_entity_poly.pdbx_strand_id
1 'polypeptide(L)' 'RKVIEWIENRSPVQLVAIGIGHDVTRYYKRAVTIMDAEQLGGTMVEQLAGLFDEENK' A
#
# COMPACT_ATOMS: atom_id res chain seq x y z
N ARG A 1 -14.36 -5.38 6.23
CA ARG A 1 -13.74 -5.70 4.92
C ARG A 1 -14.49 -5.14 3.72
N LYS A 2 -15.81 -4.92 3.76
CA LYS A 2 -16.60 -4.40 2.62
C LYS A 2 -16.03 -3.13 1.94
N VAL A 3 -15.50 -2.17 2.73
CA VAL A 3 -14.91 -0.94 2.17
C VAL A 3 -13.59 -1.23 1.45
N ILE A 4 -12.69 -2.00 2.06
CA ILE A 4 -11.40 -2.39 1.44
C ILE A 4 -11.66 -3.13 0.13
N GLU A 5 -12.56 -4.11 0.15
CA GLU A 5 -12.93 -4.89 -1.03
C GLU A 5 -13.57 -4.03 -2.13
N TRP A 6 -14.37 -3.03 -1.76
CA TRP A 6 -14.90 -2.06 -2.72
C TRP A 6 -13.79 -1.20 -3.33
N ILE A 7 -12.84 -0.72 -2.53
CA ILE A 7 -11.72 0.08 -3.02
C ILE A 7 -10.85 -0.76 -3.97
N GLU A 8 -10.47 -1.97 -3.56
CA GLU A 8 -9.58 -2.84 -4.33
C GLU A 8 -10.16 -3.34 -5.66
N ASN A 9 -11.49 -3.42 -5.79
CA ASN A 9 -12.12 -4.04 -6.97
C ASN A 9 -12.97 -3.09 -7.83
N ARG A 10 -13.39 -1.93 -7.31
CA ARG A 10 -14.37 -1.07 -8.00
C ARG A 10 -14.03 0.42 -7.98
N SER A 11 -13.18 0.85 -7.05
CA SER A 11 -12.84 2.27 -6.93
C SER A 11 -11.71 2.64 -7.90
N PRO A 12 -11.70 3.85 -8.44
CA PRO A 12 -10.53 4.39 -9.14
C PRO A 12 -9.35 4.68 -8.20
N VAL A 13 -9.54 4.54 -6.88
CA VAL A 13 -8.51 4.81 -5.88
C VAL A 13 -7.59 3.60 -5.69
N GLN A 14 -6.29 3.85 -5.73
CA GLN A 14 -5.28 2.85 -5.38
C GLN A 14 -5.11 2.77 -3.86
N LEU A 15 -5.27 1.57 -3.31
CA LEU A 15 -5.03 1.28 -1.88
C LEU A 15 -3.69 0.56 -1.69
N VAL A 16 -2.87 1.06 -0.76
CA VAL A 16 -1.65 0.42 -0.25
C VAL A 16 -1.63 0.61 1.27
N ALA A 17 -1.34 -0.46 2.02
CA ALA A 17 -1.21 -0.41 3.47
C ALA A 17 0.25 -0.48 3.90
N ILE A 18 0.66 0.37 4.85
CA ILE A 18 2.00 0.32 5.46
C ILE A 18 1.83 -0.03 6.94
N GLY A 19 2.25 -1.23 7.32
CA GLY A 19 2.30 -1.69 8.71
C GLY A 19 3.66 -1.37 9.33
N ILE A 20 3.69 -0.72 10.48
CA ILE A 20 4.94 -0.47 11.23
C ILE A 20 4.99 -1.45 12.40
N GLY A 21 5.99 -2.33 12.41
CA GLY A 21 6.21 -3.33 13.46
C GLY A 21 5.14 -4.43 13.51
N HIS A 22 4.24 -4.52 12.53
CA HIS A 22 3.22 -5.55 12.47
C HIS A 22 2.78 -5.84 11.03
N ASP A 23 2.43 -7.10 10.78
CA ASP A 23 1.97 -7.58 9.48
C ASP A 23 0.51 -7.18 9.22
N VAL A 24 0.28 -6.49 8.11
CA VAL A 24 -1.05 -6.04 7.63
C VAL A 24 -1.52 -6.77 6.37
N THR A 25 -0.71 -7.67 5.81
CA THR A 25 -1.03 -8.42 4.56
C THR A 25 -2.27 -9.29 4.68
N ARG A 26 -2.66 -9.66 5.91
CA ARG A 26 -3.89 -10.40 6.20
C ARG A 26 -5.18 -9.64 5.81
N TYR A 27 -5.11 -8.32 5.69
CA TYR A 27 -6.28 -7.46 5.48
C TYR A 27 -6.24 -6.65 4.18
N TYR A 28 -5.05 -6.47 3.59
CA TYR A 28 -4.85 -5.63 2.41
C TYR A 28 -4.07 -6.39 1.35
N LYS A 29 -4.55 -6.35 0.11
CA LYS A 29 -3.93 -7.05 -1.02
C LYS A 29 -2.55 -6.47 -1.37
N ARG A 30 -2.39 -5.15 -1.26
CA ARG A 30 -1.10 -4.45 -1.40
C ARG A 30 -0.71 -3.90 -0.06
N ALA A 31 0.35 -4.46 0.51
CA ALA A 31 0.81 -4.14 1.84
C ALA A 31 2.34 -4.22 1.91
N VAL A 32 2.93 -3.30 2.66
CA VAL A 32 4.36 -3.30 3.02
C VAL A 32 4.44 -3.25 4.54
N THR A 33 5.38 -3.98 5.11
CA THR A 33 5.68 -3.91 6.54
C THR A 33 7.07 -3.33 6.72
N ILE A 34 7.18 -2.28 7.53
CA ILE A 34 8.45 -1.67 7.94
C ILE A 34 8.67 -1.92 9.43
N MET A 35 9.92 -1.89 9.87
CA MET A 35 10.26 -2.21 11.26
C MET A 35 10.15 -0.98 12.16
N ASP A 36 10.51 0.19 11.65
CA ASP A 36 10.50 1.46 12.36
C ASP A 36 9.87 2.58 11.51
N ALA A 37 9.60 3.72 12.15
CA ALA A 37 8.99 4.86 11.49
C ALA A 37 9.97 5.70 10.65
N GLU A 38 11.28 5.55 10.84
CA GLU A 38 12.29 6.28 10.06
C GLU A 38 12.29 5.79 8.60
N GLN A 39 11.98 4.52 8.39
CA GLN A 39 11.80 3.90 7.07
C GLN A 39 10.57 4.41 6.30
N LEU A 40 9.59 5.02 6.97
CA LEU A 40 8.31 5.39 6.36
C LEU A 40 8.49 6.34 5.17
N GLY A 41 9.36 7.34 5.29
CA GLY A 41 9.58 8.33 4.23
C GLY A 41 10.11 7.68 2.95
N GLY A 42 11.11 6.81 3.06
CA GLY A 42 11.65 6.06 1.92
C GLY A 42 10.60 5.15 1.29
N THR A 43 9.90 4.36 2.12
CA THR A 43 8.84 3.47 1.64
C THR A 43 7.71 4.23 0.95
N MET A 44 7.30 5.39 1.46
CA MET A 44 6.28 6.22 0.79
C MET A 44 6.71 6.66 -0.61
N VAL A 45 7.97 7.10 -0.77
CA VAL A 45 8.50 7.51 -2.07
C VAL A 45 8.56 6.32 -3.03
N GLU A 46 9.03 5.16 -2.58
CA GLU A 46 9.07 3.93 -3.41
C GLU A 46 7.68 3.48 -3.85
N GLN A 47 6.70 3.48 -2.94
CA GLN A 47 5.33 3.10 -3.28
C GLN A 47 4.71 4.10 -4.27
N LEU A 48 4.96 5.40 -4.10
CA LEU A 48 4.51 6.42 -5.05
C LEU A 48 5.17 6.25 -6.42
N ALA A 49 6.48 6.03 -6.47
CA ALA A 49 7.21 5.80 -7.72
C ALA A 49 6.65 4.58 -8.47
N GLY A 50 6.38 3.48 -7.74
CA GLY A 50 5.79 2.27 -8.33
C GLY A 50 4.42 2.49 -8.99
N LEU A 51 3.59 3.40 -8.47
CA LEU A 51 2.31 3.74 -9.10
C LEU A 51 2.48 4.40 -10.46
N PHE A 52 3.49 5.26 -10.63
CA PHE A 52 3.76 5.92 -11.91
C PHE A 52 4.37 4.97 -12.95
N ASP A 53 5.13 3.96 -12.52
CA ASP A 53 5.65 2.92 -13.41
C ASP A 53 4.56 1.95 -13.89
N GLU A 54 3.54 1.69 -13.07
CA GLU A 54 2.38 0.85 -13.45
C GLU A 54 1.46 1.54 -14.46
N GLU A 55 1.30 2.86 -14.41
CA GLU A 55 0.49 3.61 -15.38
C GLU A 55 1.12 3.71 -16.77
N ASN A 56 2.45 3.54 -16.88
CA ASN A 56 3.20 3.65 -18.13
C ASN A 56 3.45 2.31 -18.85
N LYS A 57 2.82 1.22 -18.41
CA LYS A 57 2.82 -0.09 -19.08
C LYS A 57 1.47 -0.42 -19.69
#